data_AF-A0A4R6UAH4-F1
#
_entry.id   AF-A0A4R6UAH4-F1
#
_cell.length_a   1.000
_cell.length_b   1.000
_cell.length_c   1.000
_cell.angle_alpha   90.00
_cell.angle_beta   90.00
_cell.angle_gamma   90.00
#
_symmetry.space_group_name_H-M   'P 1'
#
loop_
_entity.id
_entity.type
_entity.pdbx_description
1 polymer ?
#
loop_
_entity_poly.entity_id
_entity_poly.type
_entity_poly.pdbx_seq_one_letter_code
_entity_poly.pdbx_strand_id
1 'polypeptide(L)'
;MDATPEPLSARAEHYLRHTEGGSFPLALTRQFPRIANRLVELKDDKEALRTYFDELTHDRRGDRHGFPFDVLMDIHALREAMLGDLTGFTLDDENKWVS
;
A
#
# COMPACT_ATOMS: atom_id res chain seq x y z
N MET A 1 3.62 27.23 6.20
CA MET A 1 4.80 26.53 5.64
C MET A 1 4.25 25.50 4.67
N ASP A 2 4.16 25.84 3.39
CA ASP A 2 3.69 24.91 2.36
C ASP A 2 4.71 23.77 2.26
N ALA A 3 4.35 22.61 2.82
CA ALA A 3 5.11 21.40 2.67
C ALA A 3 4.97 20.95 1.22
N THR A 4 5.87 21.39 0.34
CA THR A 4 5.96 20.92 -1.05
C THR A 4 5.80 19.40 -1.07
N PRO A 5 4.83 18.86 -1.82
CA PRO A 5 4.62 17.41 -1.86
C PRO A 5 5.94 16.78 -2.29
N GLU A 6 6.45 15.88 -1.44
CA GLU A 6 7.72 15.23 -1.72
C GLU A 6 7.53 14.40 -2.99
N PRO A 7 8.35 14.58 -4.03
CA PRO A 7 8.19 13.83 -5.26
C PRO A 7 8.52 12.35 -5.02
N LEU A 8 7.96 11.48 -5.85
CA LEU A 8 8.37 10.07 -5.88
C LEU A 8 9.88 10.02 -6.19
N SER A 9 10.64 9.35 -5.33
CA SER A 9 12.08 9.20 -5.52
C SER A 9 12.37 8.20 -6.65
N ALA A 10 13.45 8.43 -7.41
CA ALA A 10 13.86 7.51 -8.48
C ALA A 10 14.12 6.08 -7.97
N ARG A 11 14.63 5.96 -6.73
CA ARG A 11 14.80 4.67 -6.04
C ARG A 11 13.46 3.98 -5.79
N ALA A 12 12.47 4.71 -5.29
CA ALA A 12 11.13 4.16 -5.06
C ALA A 12 10.48 3.75 -6.37
N GLU A 13 10.52 4.62 -7.39
CA GLU A 13 9.97 4.31 -8.70
C GLU A 13 10.61 3.06 -9.31
N HIS A 14 11.95 2.98 -9.31
CA HIS A 14 12.66 1.82 -9.85
C HIS A 14 12.28 0.54 -9.13
N TYR A 15 12.23 0.56 -7.79
CA TYR A 15 11.85 -0.63 -7.02
C TYR A 15 10.41 -1.06 -7.33
N LEU A 16 9.45 -0.13 -7.31
CA LEU A 16 8.04 -0.42 -7.54
C LEU A 16 7.77 -0.96 -8.97
N ARG A 17 8.53 -0.49 -9.97
CA ARG A 17 8.44 -1.01 -11.35
C ARG A 17 9.00 -2.43 -11.51
N HIS A 18 9.93 -2.84 -10.65
CA HIS A 18 10.60 -4.14 -10.70
C HIS A 18 10.17 -5.07 -9.56
N THR A 19 9.12 -4.71 -8.81
CA THR A 19 8.58 -5.59 -7.78
C THR A 19 7.77 -6.68 -8.47
N GLU A 20 8.23 -7.92 -8.34
CA GLU A 20 7.55 -9.10 -8.87
C GLU A 20 6.20 -9.30 -8.17
N GLY A 21 5.16 -9.66 -8.92
CA GLY A 21 3.85 -9.99 -8.38
C GLY A 21 2.88 -8.83 -8.14
N GLY A 22 3.25 -7.58 -8.47
CA GLY A 22 2.36 -6.41 -8.32
C GLY A 22 2.32 -5.49 -9.54
N SER A 23 1.18 -4.83 -9.78
CA SER A 23 1.09 -3.72 -10.74
C SER A 23 1.70 -2.45 -10.15
N PHE A 24 2.25 -1.56 -11.01
CA PHE A 24 2.77 -0.28 -10.55
C PHE A 24 1.65 0.55 -9.86
N PRO A 25 1.86 1.00 -8.60
CA PRO A 25 0.84 1.67 -7.80
C PRO A 25 0.64 3.13 -8.21
N LEU A 26 -0.04 3.34 -9.34
CA LEU A 26 -0.16 4.63 -10.00
C LEU A 26 -0.92 5.68 -9.18
N ALA A 27 -2.02 5.31 -8.54
CA ALA A 27 -2.84 6.23 -7.75
C ALA A 27 -2.08 6.64 -6.48
N LEU A 28 -1.46 5.69 -5.79
CA LEU A 28 -0.66 5.96 -4.58
C LEU A 28 0.53 6.85 -4.90
N THR A 29 1.29 6.56 -5.95
CA THR A 29 2.48 7.34 -6.33
C THR A 29 2.13 8.76 -6.80
N ARG A 30 0.97 8.94 -7.43
CA ARG A 30 0.49 10.24 -7.89
C ARG A 30 -0.09 11.11 -6.77
N GLN A 31 -0.86 10.51 -5.87
CA GLN A 31 -1.60 11.24 -4.83
C GLN A 31 -0.82 11.33 -3.51
N PHE A 32 -0.07 10.29 -3.17
CA PHE A 32 0.67 10.15 -1.91
C PHE A 32 2.10 9.63 -2.11
N PRO A 33 2.94 10.33 -2.92
CA PRO A 33 4.32 9.92 -3.20
C PRO A 33 5.18 9.70 -1.94
N ARG A 34 4.93 10.45 -0.86
CA ARG A 34 5.59 10.26 0.45
C ARG A 34 5.40 8.87 1.03
N ILE A 35 4.19 8.32 0.90
CA ILE A 35 3.87 6.97 1.41
C ILE A 35 4.62 5.93 0.58
N ALA A 36 4.61 6.07 -0.75
CA ALA A 36 5.35 5.20 -1.65
C ALA A 36 6.87 5.21 -1.36
N ASN A 37 7.47 6.39 -1.16
CA ASN A 37 8.87 6.52 -0.75
C ASN A 37 9.12 5.77 0.55
N ARG A 38 8.30 6.01 1.57
CA ARG A 38 8.46 5.40 2.89
C ARG A 38 8.35 3.88 2.86
N LEU A 39 7.44 3.33 2.06
CA LEU A 39 7.32 1.88 1.88
C LEU A 39 8.63 1.28 1.32
N VAL A 40 9.22 1.91 0.29
CA VAL A 40 10.48 1.42 -0.30
C VAL A 40 11.69 1.64 0.62
N GLU A 41 11.64 2.62 1.52
CA GLU A 41 12.63 2.74 2.59
C GLU A 41 12.56 1.56 3.56
N LEU A 42 11.35 1.14 3.93
CA LEU A 42 11.10 0.07 4.90
C LEU A 42 11.17 -1.34 4.29
N LYS A 43 11.34 -1.48 2.97
CA LYS A 43 11.29 -2.78 2.26
C LYS A 43 12.18 -3.89 2.84
N ASP A 44 13.31 -3.52 3.44
CA ASP A 44 14.30 -4.45 3.99
C ASP A 44 13.98 -4.87 5.44
N ASP A 45 13.07 -4.16 6.11
CA ASP A 45 12.57 -4.44 7.46
C ASP A 45 11.09 -4.86 7.40
N LYS A 46 10.86 -6.18 7.34
CA LYS A 46 9.52 -6.76 7.20
C LYS A 46 8.59 -6.41 8.37
N GLU A 47 9.10 -6.24 9.58
CA GLU A 47 8.29 -5.93 10.76
C GLU A 47 7.84 -4.47 10.74
N ALA A 48 8.77 -3.55 10.47
CA ALA A 48 8.45 -2.14 10.31
C ALA A 48 7.53 -1.90 9.11
N LEU A 49 7.76 -2.61 8.00
CA LEU A 49 6.90 -2.53 6.82
C LEU A 49 5.48 -3.01 7.11
N ARG A 50 5.31 -4.15 7.79
CA ARG A 50 3.99 -4.67 8.20
C ARG A 50 3.26 -3.70 9.11
N THR A 51 3.95 -3.17 10.12
CA THR A 51 3.40 -2.17 11.04
C THR A 51 2.94 -0.93 10.29
N TYR A 52 3.76 -0.44 9.36
CA TYR A 52 3.41 0.75 8.59
C TYR A 52 2.21 0.52 7.67
N PHE A 53 2.13 -0.63 7.01
CA PHE A 53 0.92 -1.01 6.27
C PHE A 53 -0.32 -1.09 7.15
N ASP A 54 -0.20 -1.70 8.33
CA ASP A 54 -1.32 -1.79 9.27
C ASP A 54 -1.76 -0.40 9.74
N GLU A 55 -0.85 0.54 9.92
CA GLU A 55 -1.18 1.94 10.23
C GLU A 55 -1.89 2.67 9.08
N LEU A 56 -1.59 2.32 7.82
CA LEU A 56 -2.26 2.88 6.64
C LEU A 56 -3.68 2.33 6.46
N THR A 57 -3.91 1.06 6.79
CA THR A 57 -5.20 0.38 6.61
C THR A 57 -6.09 0.43 7.84
N HIS A 58 -5.54 0.46 9.06
CA HIS A 58 -6.32 0.59 10.28
C HIS A 58 -6.68 2.05 10.51
N ASP A 59 -7.91 2.38 10.13
CA ASP A 59 -8.55 3.66 10.44
C ASP A 59 -8.85 3.77 11.94
N ARG A 60 -7.82 4.11 12.73
CA ARG A 60 -7.98 4.55 14.14
C ARG A 60 -8.07 6.07 14.26
N ARG A 61 -8.44 6.78 13.19
CA ARG A 61 -8.49 8.25 13.22
C ARG A 61 -9.84 8.70 12.67
N GLY A 62 -10.84 8.66 13.54
CA GLY A 62 -12.23 9.09 13.32
C GLY A 62 -12.45 10.56 12.92
N ASP A 63 -11.48 11.17 12.22
CA ASP A 63 -11.54 12.51 11.65
C ASP A 63 -10.70 12.67 10.36
N ARG A 64 -10.12 11.59 9.80
CA ARG A 64 -9.46 11.62 8.49
C ARG A 64 -10.37 11.01 7.44
N HIS A 65 -10.61 11.73 6.34
CA HIS A 65 -11.15 11.12 5.12
C HIS A 65 -10.20 9.98 4.74
N GLY A 66 -10.69 8.75 4.74
CA GLY A 66 -9.92 7.58 4.33
C GLY A 66 -9.32 7.75 2.93
N PHE A 67 -8.50 6.78 2.51
CA PHE A 67 -7.93 6.82 1.17
C PHE A 67 -9.03 6.63 0.11
N PRO A 68 -8.93 7.31 -1.04
CA PRO A 68 -9.68 6.94 -2.23
C PRO A 68 -9.53 5.46 -2.56
N PHE A 69 -10.57 4.85 -3.14
CA PHE A 69 -10.61 3.41 -3.41
C PHE A 69 -9.42 2.91 -4.27
N ASP A 70 -9.05 3.67 -5.29
CA ASP A 70 -7.89 3.40 -6.15
C ASP A 70 -6.58 3.40 -5.37
N VAL A 71 -6.42 4.31 -4.40
CA VAL A 71 -5.26 4.34 -3.52
C VAL A 71 -5.26 3.17 -2.54
N LEU A 72 -6.42 2.76 -2.02
CA LEU A 72 -6.52 1.56 -1.18
C LEU A 72 -6.12 0.29 -1.95
N MET A 73 -6.59 0.14 -3.18
CA MET A 73 -6.22 -0.99 -4.05
C MET A 73 -4.71 -1.05 -4.28
N ASP A 74 -4.07 0.08 -4.56
CA ASP A 74 -2.61 0.17 -4.68
C ASP A 74 -1.89 -0.23 -3.39
N ILE A 75 -2.39 0.21 -2.22
CA ILE A 75 -1.81 -0.14 -0.91
C ILE A 75 -1.92 -1.64 -0.66
N HIS A 76 -3.06 -2.26 -0.96
CA HIS A 76 -3.26 -3.70 -0.79
C HIS A 76 -2.39 -4.53 -1.74
N ALA A 77 -2.34 -4.17 -3.03
CA ALA A 77 -1.50 -4.86 -4.01
C ALA A 77 -0.01 -4.76 -3.64
N LEU A 78 0.44 -3.62 -3.13
CA LEU A 78 1.81 -3.48 -2.64
C LEU A 78 2.08 -4.29 -1.38
N ARG A 79 1.11 -4.38 -0.47
CA ARG A 79 1.25 -5.19 0.73
C ARG A 79 1.46 -6.65 0.38
N GLU A 80 0.68 -7.17 -0.57
CA GLU A 80 0.84 -8.51 -1.10
C GLU A 80 2.22 -8.69 -1.77
N ALA A 81 2.58 -7.81 -2.70
CA ALA A 81 3.84 -7.93 -3.44
C ALA A 81 5.09 -7.80 -2.54
N MET A 82 5.05 -6.93 -1.52
CA MET A 82 6.21 -6.68 -0.66
C MET A 82 6.29 -7.59 0.56
N LEU A 83 5.18 -8.00 1.16
CA LEU A 83 5.18 -8.86 2.35
C LEU A 83 4.93 -10.33 2.02
N GLY A 84 4.19 -10.63 0.95
CA GLY A 84 3.71 -11.98 0.64
C GLY A 84 2.56 -12.44 1.54
N ASP A 85 2.05 -11.57 2.40
CA ASP A 85 0.90 -11.86 3.25
C ASP A 85 -0.37 -11.52 2.45
N LEU A 86 -1.18 -12.52 2.11
CA LEU A 86 -2.52 -12.31 1.56
C LEU A 86 -3.38 -11.62 2.63
N THR A 87 -3.60 -10.33 2.49
CA THR A 87 -4.39 -9.57 3.45
C THR A 87 -5.86 -9.76 3.17
N GLY A 88 -6.40 -10.96 3.43
CA GLY A 88 -7.82 -11.18 3.70
C GLY A 88 -8.86 -10.68 2.68
N PHE A 89 -8.47 -10.22 1.50
CA PHE A 89 -9.28 -10.31 0.29
C PHE A 89 -8.97 -11.67 -0.37
N THR A 90 -8.96 -12.75 0.43
CA THR A 90 -9.73 -13.90 -0.05
C THR A 90 -11.10 -13.33 -0.36
N LEU A 91 -11.45 -13.23 -1.64
CA LEU A 91 -12.85 -13.36 -2.01
C LEU A 91 -13.30 -14.56 -1.19
N ASP A 92 -14.14 -14.32 -0.19
CA ASP A 92 -14.87 -15.33 0.51
C ASP A 92 -15.88 -15.93 -0.49
N ASP A 93 -15.36 -16.58 -1.53
CA ASP A 93 -16.04 -17.64 -2.25
C ASP A 93 -16.17 -18.90 -1.35
N GLU A 94 -16.20 -18.68 -0.03
CA GLU A 94 -16.58 -19.62 1.02
C GLU A 94 -17.88 -19.21 1.71
N ASN A 95 -18.67 -18.26 1.17
CA ASN A 95 -20.11 -18.34 1.43
C ASN A 95 -20.71 -19.46 0.59
N LYS A 96 -20.46 -20.69 1.09
CA LYS A 96 -21.18 -21.92 0.81
C LYS A 96 -22.68 -21.62 0.70
N TRP A 97 -23.17 -21.50 -0.53
CA TRP A 97 -24.54 -21.87 -0.83
C TRP A 97 -24.64 -23.38 -0.68
N VAL A 98 -24.88 -23.84 0.54
CA VAL A 98 -25.33 -25.21 0.78
C VAL A 98 -26.69 -25.34 0.09
N SER A 99 -26.76 -26.31 -0.82
CA SER A 99 -27.96 -26.73 -1.56
C SER A 99 -29.11 -27.15 -0.65
#